data_AF-A0A7C1G9P1-F1
#
_entry.id   AF-A0A7C1G9P1-F1
#
_cell.length_a   1.000
_cell.length_b   1.000
_cell.length_c   1.000
_cell.angle_alpha   90.00
_cell.angle_beta   90.00
_cell.angle_gamma   90.00
#
_symmetry.space_group_name_H-M   'P 1'
#
loop_
_entity.id
_entity.type
_entity.pdbx_description
1 polymer ?
#
loop_
_entity_poly.entity_id
_entity_poly.type
_entity_poly.pdbx_seq_one_letter_code
_entity_poly.pdbx_strand_id
1 'polypeptide(L)'
;MKYKFILIFIISFLAVLQATAQLGGRYAYTFLDQPISARLAALGGNRVSIADNDINVAFVNPSLISPGINNTLAFNYVNFFAGSNFGSFNYAHTFNKVGSFMGSIQFMDYGTF
;
A
#
# COMPACT_ATOMS: atom_id res chain seq x y z
N MET A 1 37.79 13.53 35.75
CA MET A 1 36.35 13.28 35.45
C MET A 1 35.76 14.32 34.50
N LYS A 2 35.99 15.63 34.70
CA LYS A 2 35.47 16.72 33.84
C LYS A 2 35.80 16.55 32.34
N TYR A 3 37.04 16.20 31.99
CA TYR A 3 37.47 16.03 30.58
C TYR A 3 36.81 14.83 29.86
N LYS A 4 36.46 13.76 30.60
CA LYS A 4 35.73 12.62 30.01
C LYS A 4 34.31 12.99 29.61
N PHE A 5 33.66 13.85 30.39
CA PHE A 5 32.32 14.33 30.11
C PHE A 5 32.29 15.23 28.87
N ILE A 6 33.28 16.12 28.75
CA ILE A 6 33.46 16.98 27.57
C ILE A 6 33.71 16.12 26.32
N LEU A 7 34.54 15.08 26.42
CA LEU A 7 34.83 14.18 25.31
C LEU A 7 33.56 13.44 24.83
N ILE A 8 32.76 12.90 25.76
CA ILE A 8 31.50 12.20 25.43
C ILE A 8 30.51 13.17 24.75
N PHE A 9 30.42 14.41 25.22
CA PHE A 9 29.57 15.42 24.63
C PHE A 9 29.99 15.75 23.18
N ILE A 10 31.29 15.93 22.95
CA ILE A 10 31.83 16.20 21.61
C ILE A 10 31.57 15.03 20.66
N ILE A 11 31.78 13.78 21.12
CA ILE A 11 31.52 12.58 20.32
C ILE A 11 30.03 12.45 19.99
N SER A 12 29.15 12.68 20.96
CA SER A 12 27.71 12.64 20.73
C SER A 12 27.25 13.73 19.75
N PHE A 13 27.86 14.92 19.80
CA PHE A 13 27.54 16.02 18.89
C PHE A 13 28.00 15.72 17.45
N LEU A 14 29.21 15.17 17.30
CA LEU A 14 29.75 14.76 16.00
C LEU A 14 28.93 13.63 15.36
N ALA A 15 28.35 12.72 16.17
CA ALA A 15 27.49 11.65 15.67
C ALA A 15 26.18 12.18 15.04
N VAL A 16 25.62 13.27 15.56
CA VAL A 16 24.39 13.89 15.02
C VAL A 16 24.64 14.54 13.65
N LEU A 17 25.85 15.02 13.38
CA LEU A 17 26.19 15.65 12.09
C LEU A 17 26.17 14.66 10.91
N GLN A 18 26.23 13.35 11.17
CA GLN A 18 26.10 12.30 10.15
C GLN A 18 24.71 11.68 10.09
N ALA A 19 23.75 12.16 10.90
CA ALA A 19 22.38 11.67 10.83
C ALA A 19 21.72 12.15 9.54
N THR A 20 21.46 11.24 8.62
CA THR A 20 20.57 11.50 7.50
C THR A 20 19.12 11.31 7.96
N ALA A 21 18.25 12.26 7.63
CA ALA A 21 16.82 12.07 7.84
C ALA A 21 16.30 10.99 6.88
N GLN A 22 15.26 10.27 7.31
CA GLN A 22 14.52 9.39 6.41
C GLN A 22 14.04 10.17 5.19
N LEU A 23 14.17 9.58 4.00
CA LEU A 23 13.58 10.09 2.76
C LEU A 23 12.05 9.88 2.82
N GLY A 24 11.38 10.56 3.75
CA GLY A 24 9.97 10.40 4.08
C GLY A 24 9.01 11.01 3.05
N GLY A 25 9.27 10.84 1.75
CA GLY A 25 8.37 11.39 0.74
C GLY A 25 8.93 11.62 -0.66
N ARG A 26 10.14 11.13 -1.01
CA ARG A 26 10.63 11.20 -2.40
C ARG A 26 10.16 9.99 -3.21
N TYR A 27 8.84 9.81 -3.27
CA TYR A 27 8.22 8.72 -4.01
C TYR A 27 7.23 9.30 -5.01
N ALA A 28 7.26 8.80 -6.24
CA ALA A 28 6.21 9.05 -7.22
C ALA A 28 5.13 7.96 -7.08
N TYR A 29 3.88 8.29 -7.41
CA TYR A 29 2.77 7.32 -7.45
C TYR A 29 2.47 6.62 -6.11
N THR A 30 2.60 7.32 -4.97
CA THR A 30 2.31 6.79 -3.62
C THR A 30 0.89 6.28 -3.43
N PHE A 31 -0.04 6.62 -4.32
CA PHE A 31 -1.39 6.05 -4.32
C PHE A 31 -1.40 4.53 -4.58
N LEU A 32 -0.35 3.98 -5.21
CA LEU A 32 -0.22 2.54 -5.44
C LEU A 32 -0.01 1.74 -4.14
N ASP A 33 0.47 2.39 -3.09
CA ASP A 33 0.65 1.79 -1.76
C ASP A 33 -0.61 1.88 -0.90
N GLN A 34 -1.66 2.57 -1.36
CA GLN A 34 -2.90 2.72 -0.60
C GLN A 34 -3.71 1.42 -0.62
N PRO A 35 -4.35 1.05 0.50
CA PRO A 35 -5.19 -0.13 0.55
C PRO A 35 -6.38 0.03 -0.40
N ILE A 36 -6.51 -0.89 -1.35
CA ILE A 36 -7.54 -0.80 -2.39
C ILE A 36 -8.97 -1.11 -1.89
N SER A 37 -9.14 -1.68 -0.69
CA SER A 37 -10.43 -2.04 -0.12
C SER A 37 -10.51 -1.76 1.38
N ALA A 38 -11.73 -1.56 1.89
CA ALA A 38 -11.97 -1.34 3.32
C ALA A 38 -11.47 -2.51 4.19
N ARG A 39 -11.63 -3.74 3.71
CA ARG A 39 -11.15 -4.95 4.40
C ARG A 39 -9.63 -4.95 4.53
N LEU A 40 -8.91 -4.68 3.45
CA LEU A 40 -7.45 -4.59 3.49
C LEU A 40 -6.99 -3.45 4.39
N ALA A 41 -7.64 -2.28 4.31
CA ALA A 41 -7.37 -1.14 5.18
C ALA A 41 -7.53 -1.50 6.67
N ALA A 42 -8.66 -2.13 7.04
CA ALA A 42 -8.93 -2.56 8.40
C ALA A 42 -7.94 -3.61 8.93
N LEU A 43 -7.35 -4.41 8.03
CA LEU A 43 -6.35 -5.43 8.38
C LEU A 43 -4.90 -4.90 8.38
N GLY A 44 -4.66 -3.61 8.15
CA GLY A 44 -3.31 -3.03 8.14
C GLY A 44 -2.66 -2.94 6.76
N GLY A 45 -3.46 -2.93 5.70
CA GLY A 45 -3.05 -2.54 4.35
C GLY A 45 -2.61 -3.69 3.43
N ASN A 46 -1.63 -4.48 3.86
CA ASN A 46 -0.94 -5.41 2.97
C ASN A 46 -0.95 -6.86 3.49
N ARG A 47 -2.09 -7.55 3.36
CA ARG A 47 -2.25 -8.94 3.77
C ARG A 47 -2.16 -9.90 2.58
N VAL A 48 -1.03 -10.57 2.46
CA VAL A 48 -0.73 -11.47 1.32
C VAL A 48 -1.17 -12.92 1.52
N SER A 49 -1.47 -13.34 2.75
CA SER A 49 -1.67 -14.76 3.10
C SER A 49 -3.13 -15.21 3.20
N ILE A 50 -4.11 -14.31 3.00
CA ILE A 50 -5.52 -14.65 3.18
C ILE A 50 -6.08 -15.21 1.87
N ALA A 51 -6.23 -16.53 1.80
CA ALA A 51 -6.73 -17.24 0.63
C ALA A 51 -8.22 -17.60 0.78
N ASP A 52 -9.12 -16.62 0.64
CA ASP A 52 -10.56 -16.77 0.84
C ASP A 52 -11.43 -16.37 -0.35
N ASN A 53 -10.85 -16.36 -1.56
CA ASN A 53 -11.52 -15.95 -2.80
C ASN A 53 -12.08 -14.51 -2.77
N ASP A 54 -11.44 -13.61 -2.03
CA ASP A 54 -11.69 -12.18 -2.16
C ASP A 54 -10.83 -11.58 -3.28
N ILE A 55 -11.49 -11.06 -4.32
CA ILE A 55 -10.83 -10.41 -5.45
C ILE A 55 -9.92 -9.24 -5.02
N ASN A 56 -10.24 -8.55 -3.93
CA ASN A 56 -9.41 -7.46 -3.43
C ASN A 56 -8.10 -7.96 -2.83
N VAL A 57 -8.09 -9.17 -2.25
CA VAL A 57 -6.84 -9.76 -1.73
C VAL A 57 -5.98 -10.30 -2.88
N ALA A 58 -6.60 -10.79 -3.96
CA ALA A 58 -5.91 -11.20 -5.18
C ALA A 58 -5.18 -10.03 -5.88
N PHE A 59 -5.64 -8.79 -5.70
CA PHE A 59 -4.88 -7.60 -6.15
C PHE A 59 -3.54 -7.47 -5.43
N VAL A 60 -3.53 -7.67 -4.11
CA VAL A 60 -2.32 -7.55 -3.27
C VAL A 60 -1.39 -8.74 -3.46
N ASN A 61 -1.96 -9.91 -3.72
CA ASN A 61 -1.20 -11.12 -4.03
C ASN A 61 -1.76 -11.82 -5.28
N PRO A 62 -1.19 -11.57 -6.47
CA PRO A 62 -1.63 -12.17 -7.73
C PRO A 62 -1.60 -13.71 -7.76
N SER A 63 -0.83 -14.36 -6.87
CA SER A 63 -0.83 -15.83 -6.77
C SER A 63 -2.16 -16.40 -6.26
N LEU A 64 -3.03 -15.55 -5.68
CA LEU A 64 -4.38 -15.92 -5.24
C LEU A 64 -5.43 -15.82 -6.35
N ILE A 65 -5.05 -15.35 -7.56
CA ILE A 65 -5.94 -15.37 -8.72
C ILE A 65 -6.25 -16.83 -9.07
N SER A 66 -7.51 -17.21 -8.89
CA SER A 66 -7.95 -18.60 -9.01
C SER A 66 -9.35 -18.69 -9.63
N PRO A 67 -9.80 -19.91 -10.01
CA PRO A 67 -11.17 -20.12 -10.47
C PRO A 67 -12.25 -19.72 -9.43
N GLY A 68 -11.88 -19.61 -8.16
CA GLY A 68 -12.80 -19.22 -7.08
C GLY A 68 -13.25 -17.77 -7.16
N ILE A 69 -12.53 -16.90 -7.87
CA ILE A 69 -12.91 -15.49 -8.11
C ILE A 69 -13.45 -15.25 -9.53
N ASN A 70 -13.80 -16.31 -10.25
CA ASN A 70 -14.36 -16.18 -11.59
C ASN A 70 -15.64 -15.33 -11.60
N ASN A 71 -15.79 -14.46 -12.61
CA ASN A 71 -16.93 -13.56 -12.76
C ASN A 71 -17.18 -12.66 -11.55
N THR A 72 -16.15 -12.41 -10.74
CA THR A 72 -16.24 -11.52 -9.58
C THR A 72 -15.83 -10.12 -9.97
N LEU A 73 -16.59 -9.12 -9.48
CA LEU A 73 -16.27 -7.71 -9.60
C LEU A 73 -16.23 -7.07 -8.21
N ALA A 74 -15.35 -6.10 -8.01
CA ALA A 74 -15.34 -5.28 -6.80
C ALA A 74 -15.11 -3.82 -7.16
N PHE A 75 -15.81 -2.96 -6.45
CA PHE A 75 -15.65 -1.52 -6.50
C PHE A 75 -15.42 -1.01 -5.08
N ASN A 76 -14.40 -0.19 -4.89
CA ASN A 76 -14.07 0.41 -3.61
C ASN A 76 -13.85 1.91 -3.78
N TYR A 77 -14.19 2.67 -2.75
CA TYR A 77 -14.05 4.12 -2.74
C TYR A 77 -13.71 4.59 -1.34
N VAL A 78 -12.82 5.59 -1.26
CA VAL A 78 -12.42 6.28 -0.03
C VAL A 78 -12.41 7.77 -0.30
N ASN A 79 -13.12 8.51 0.55
CA ASN A 79 -13.02 9.96 0.63
C ASN A 79 -12.10 10.31 1.80
N PHE A 80 -10.96 10.94 1.52
CA PHE A 80 -10.04 11.41 2.56
C PHE A 80 -10.51 12.76 3.10
N PHE A 81 -10.32 12.99 4.40
CA PHE A 81 -10.73 14.23 5.07
C PHE A 81 -10.13 15.51 4.47
N ALA A 82 -8.96 15.40 3.82
CA ALA A 82 -8.31 16.53 3.14
C ALA A 82 -8.94 16.86 1.76
N GLY A 83 -10.05 16.22 1.38
CA GLY A 83 -10.76 16.46 0.12
C GLY A 83 -10.30 15.59 -1.05
N SER A 84 -9.23 14.80 -0.88
CA SER A 84 -8.76 13.85 -1.89
C SER A 84 -9.66 12.61 -1.96
N ASN A 85 -9.81 12.06 -3.17
CA ASN A 85 -10.66 10.90 -3.43
C ASN A 85 -9.83 9.77 -4.02
N PHE A 86 -10.03 8.55 -3.51
CA PHE A 86 -9.39 7.35 -4.04
C PHE A 86 -10.44 6.30 -4.37
N GLY A 87 -10.25 5.59 -5.48
CA GLY A 87 -11.16 4.54 -5.91
C GLY A 87 -10.42 3.39 -6.58
N SER A 88 -11.01 2.20 -6.51
CA SER A 88 -10.53 1.05 -7.27
C SER A 88 -11.68 0.23 -7.86
N PHE A 89 -11.41 -0.37 -9.02
CA PHE A 89 -12.29 -1.31 -9.69
C PHE A 89 -11.50 -2.56 -10.05
N ASN A 90 -12.04 -3.72 -9.71
CA ASN A 90 -11.42 -5.03 -9.93
C ASN A 90 -12.40 -5.95 -10.65
N TYR A 91 -11.92 -6.70 -11.63
CA TYR A 91 -12.70 -7.73 -12.31
C TYR A 91 -11.84 -8.96 -12.58
N ALA A 92 -12.39 -10.15 -12.35
CA ALA A 92 -11.71 -11.40 -12.61
C ALA A 92 -12.56 -12.35 -13.45
N HIS A 93 -11.90 -13.09 -14.33
CA HIS A 93 -12.53 -14.07 -15.20
C HIS A 93 -11.59 -15.26 -15.46
N THR A 94 -12.17 -16.45 -15.49
CA THR A 94 -11.49 -17.71 -15.73
C THR A 94 -11.87 -18.24 -17.10
N PHE A 95 -10.88 -18.37 -17.97
CA PHE A 95 -11.03 -18.97 -19.27
C PHE A 95 -10.69 -20.45 -19.21
N ASN A 96 -11.58 -21.29 -19.74
CA ASN A 96 -11.36 -22.73 -19.83
C ASN A 96 -10.01 -23.03 -20.51
N LYS A 97 -9.17 -23.84 -19.85
CA LYS A 97 -7.83 -24.28 -20.30
C LYS A 97 -6.72 -23.22 -20.35
N VAL A 98 -7.04 -21.93 -20.26
CA VAL A 98 -6.04 -20.84 -20.31
C VAL A 98 -5.67 -20.34 -18.91
N GLY A 99 -6.62 -20.39 -17.96
CA GLY A 99 -6.40 -20.00 -16.58
C GLY A 99 -7.30 -18.86 -16.11
N SER A 100 -6.99 -18.32 -14.93
CA SER A 100 -7.74 -17.22 -14.31
C SER A 100 -6.98 -15.92 -14.45
N PHE A 101 -7.69 -14.86 -14.82
CA PHE A 101 -7.13 -13.54 -15.07
C PHE A 101 -7.90 -12.50 -14.27
N MET A 102 -7.20 -11.46 -13.85
CA MET A 102 -7.77 -10.34 -13.13
C MET A 102 -7.22 -9.03 -13.71
N GLY A 103 -8.10 -8.05 -13.86
CA GLY A 103 -7.77 -6.67 -14.18
C GLY A 103 -8.14 -5.75 -13.04
N SER A 104 -7.34 -4.71 -12.82
CA SER A 104 -7.58 -3.70 -11.79
C SER A 104 -7.34 -2.30 -12.33
N ILE A 105 -8.16 -1.36 -11.90
CA ILE A 105 -8.03 0.07 -12.16
C ILE A 105 -8.00 0.77 -10.81
N GLN A 106 -7.02 1.66 -10.61
CA GLN A 106 -6.93 2.53 -9.45
C GLN A 106 -7.03 3.99 -9.90
N PHE A 107 -7.72 4.80 -9.10
CA PHE A 107 -7.94 6.22 -9.34
C PHE A 107 -7.58 7.00 -8.08
N MET A 108 -6.85 8.10 -8.25
CA MET A 108 -6.56 9.07 -7.20
C MET A 108 -6.83 10.47 -7.76
N ASP A 109 -7.70 11.20 -7.08
CA ASP A 109 -7.95 12.62 -7.25
C ASP A 109 -7.44 13.35 -6.02
N TYR A 110 -6.54 14.31 -6.23
CA TYR A 110 -5.92 15.07 -5.14
C TYR A 110 -6.81 16.20 -4.61
N GLY A 111 -7.97 16.43 -5.22
CA GLY A 111 -8.87 17.52 -4.88
C GLY A 111 -8.41 18.86 -5.47
N THR A 112 -9.01 19.92 -4.97
CA THR A 112 -8.70 21.31 -5.34
C THR A 112 -7.92 21.99 -4.23
N PHE A 113 -6.80 22.64 -4.58
CA PHE A 113 -5.96 23.42 -3.66
C PHE A 113 -6.20 24.92 -3.81
#